data_AF-A0A8X6KAK7-F1
#
_entry.id   AF-A0A8X6KAK7-F1
#
_cell.length_a   1.000
_cell.length_b   1.000
_cell.length_c   1.000
_cell.angle_alpha   90.00
_cell.angle_beta   90.00
_cell.angle_gamma   90.00
#
_symmetry.space_group_name_H-M   'P 1'
#
loop_
_entity.id
_entity.type
_entity.pdbx_description
1 polymer ?
#
loop_
_entity_poly.entity_id
_entity_poly.type
_entity_poly.pdbx_seq_one_letter_code
_entity_poly.pdbx_strand_id
1 'polypeptide(L)'
;MTILKEFWTGEREIHTGAARSVEEYLKQLQKKLQDAHEIASENSAKNQERPAKVVKLTRHHSCLVRMEDGNTRELHVNKLRPYISRVDHVGIIFDQDTDFGEQHYAPTDKENQPNIDIELNQMPDVLNAQQKYQLRNLLQ
;
A
#
# COMPACT_ATOMS: atom_id res chain seq x y z
N MET A 1 42.58 9.50 -7.06
CA MET A 1 41.13 9.65 -7.32
C MET A 1 40.82 9.10 -8.71
N THR A 2 40.98 7.79 -8.91
CA THR A 2 40.88 7.18 -10.26
C THR A 2 39.72 6.19 -10.31
N ILE A 3 39.57 5.42 -9.23
CA ILE A 3 38.48 4.47 -9.02
C ILE A 3 37.10 5.11 -9.22
N LEU A 4 36.84 6.31 -8.67
CA LEU A 4 35.51 6.92 -8.77
C LEU A 4 35.15 7.38 -10.19
N LYS A 5 36.14 7.72 -11.03
CA LYS A 5 35.91 8.12 -12.43
C LYS A 5 35.53 6.90 -13.27
N GLU A 6 36.20 5.76 -13.04
CA GLU A 6 35.94 4.47 -13.69
C GLU A 6 34.51 3.95 -13.43
N PHE A 7 33.92 4.28 -12.27
CA PHE A 7 32.54 3.90 -11.94
C PHE A 7 31.47 4.61 -12.80
N TRP A 8 31.76 5.79 -13.35
CA TRP A 8 30.77 6.62 -14.08
C TRP A 8 31.01 6.69 -15.58
N THR A 9 32.22 6.34 -16.07
CA THR A 9 32.55 6.34 -17.50
C THR A 9 32.16 5.04 -18.21
N GLY A 10 31.71 4.00 -17.49
CA GLY A 10 31.31 2.73 -18.10
C GLY A 10 32.46 1.90 -18.67
N GLU A 11 33.70 2.37 -18.57
CA GLU A 11 34.92 1.66 -18.94
C GLU A 11 35.27 0.64 -17.85
N ARG A 12 34.49 -0.43 -17.76
CA ARG A 12 35.02 -1.68 -17.22
C ARG A 12 35.64 -2.44 -18.37
N GLU A 13 36.97 -2.56 -18.36
CA GLU A 13 37.59 -3.75 -18.94
C GLU A 13 37.01 -4.94 -18.17
N ILE A 14 36.08 -5.65 -18.80
CA ILE A 14 35.58 -6.91 -18.26
C ILE A 14 36.82 -7.80 -18.22
N HIS A 15 37.35 -8.06 -17.02
CA HIS A 15 38.43 -9.03 -16.85
C HIS A 15 37.93 -10.39 -17.36
N THR A 16 38.23 -10.71 -18.62
CA THR A 16 37.92 -11.99 -19.28
C THR A 16 38.82 -13.12 -18.78
N GLY A 17 39.70 -12.84 -17.81
CA GLY A 17 40.69 -13.76 -17.25
C GLY A 17 40.18 -14.77 -16.22
N ALA A 18 38.88 -15.02 -16.11
CA ALA A 18 38.34 -16.04 -15.21
C ALA A 18 37.13 -16.79 -15.81
N ALA A 19 37.40 -17.65 -16.79
CA ALA A 19 36.75 -18.93 -17.05
C ALA A 19 35.20 -19.05 -17.04
N ARG A 20 34.46 -17.98 -17.32
CA ARG A 20 33.02 -18.06 -17.61
C ARG A 20 32.69 -17.20 -18.82
N SER A 21 31.92 -17.77 -19.75
CA SER A 21 31.41 -17.04 -20.90
C SER A 21 30.60 -15.83 -20.40
N VAL A 22 30.62 -14.71 -21.14
CA VAL A 22 29.80 -13.52 -20.82
C VAL A 22 28.33 -13.91 -20.60
N GLU A 23 27.85 -14.87 -21.38
CA GLU A 23 26.51 -15.44 -21.25
C GLU A 23 26.28 -16.11 -19.88
N GLU A 24 27.23 -16.89 -19.39
CA GLU A 24 27.15 -17.56 -18.09
C GLU A 24 27.14 -16.54 -16.94
N TYR A 25 27.95 -15.49 -17.05
CA TYR A 25 27.94 -14.40 -16.07
C TYR A 25 26.58 -13.69 -16.03
N LEU A 26 26.01 -13.35 -17.19
CA LEU A 26 24.70 -12.69 -17.27
C LEU A 26 23.58 -13.58 -16.74
N LYS A 27 23.58 -14.87 -17.09
CA LYS A 27 22.64 -15.87 -16.53
C LYS A 27 22.77 -15.98 -15.01
N GLN A 28 24.00 -16.02 -14.49
CA GLN A 28 24.25 -16.06 -13.06
C GLN A 28 23.79 -14.77 -12.35
N LEU A 29 24.02 -13.61 -12.95
CA LEU A 29 23.59 -12.33 -12.40
C LEU A 29 22.06 -12.24 -12.37
N GLN A 30 21.39 -12.60 -13.46
CA GLN A 30 19.93 -12.66 -13.51
C GLN A 30 19.37 -13.56 -12.40
N LYS A 31 19.95 -14.75 -12.22
CA LYS A 31 19.56 -15.65 -11.14
C LYS A 31 19.73 -15.02 -9.76
N LYS A 32 20.89 -14.41 -9.49
CA LYS A 32 21.14 -13.74 -8.20
C LYS A 32 20.15 -12.61 -7.93
N LEU A 33 19.78 -11.84 -8.94
CA LEU A 33 18.80 -10.76 -8.81
C LEU A 33 17.40 -11.32 -8.52
N GLN A 34 17.02 -12.42 -9.19
CA GLN A 34 15.76 -13.11 -8.93
C GLN A 34 15.69 -13.66 -7.50
N ASP A 35 16.74 -14.38 -7.07
CA ASP A 35 16.84 -14.93 -5.72
C ASP A 35 16.78 -13.82 -4.66
N ALA A 36 17.49 -12.70 -4.89
CA ALA A 36 17.46 -11.56 -3.99
C ALA A 36 16.07 -10.90 -3.93
N HIS A 37 15.36 -10.82 -5.07
CA HIS A 37 14.00 -10.31 -5.12
C HIS A 37 13.03 -11.18 -4.30
N GLU A 38 13.10 -12.49 -4.46
CA GLU A 38 12.28 -13.46 -3.71
C GLU A 38 12.54 -13.37 -2.20
N ILE A 39 13.82 -13.35 -1.80
CA ILE A 39 14.20 -13.20 -0.39
C ILE A 39 13.70 -11.85 0.17
N ALA A 40 13.81 -10.76 -0.60
CA ALA A 40 13.36 -9.45 -0.16
C ALA A 40 11.83 -9.37 -0.03
N SER A 41 11.09 -9.94 -0.99
CA SER A 41 9.62 -9.92 -1.00
C SER A 41 9.05 -10.78 0.12
N GLU A 42 9.57 -11.99 0.31
CA GLU A 42 9.18 -12.87 1.42
C GLU A 42 9.42 -12.22 2.79
N ASN A 43 10.62 -11.65 2.98
CA ASN A 43 10.94 -10.97 4.23
C ASN A 43 10.08 -9.73 4.44
N SER A 44 9.76 -8.98 3.38
CA SER A 44 8.84 -7.83 3.48
C SER A 44 7.43 -8.26 3.89
N ALA A 45 6.93 -9.37 3.36
CA ALA A 45 5.61 -9.89 3.68
C ALA A 45 5.54 -10.42 5.13
N LYS A 46 6.49 -11.28 5.53
CA LYS A 46 6.54 -11.89 6.87
C LYS A 46 6.72 -10.86 8.00
N ASN A 47 7.43 -9.75 7.75
CA ASN A 47 7.67 -8.73 8.78
C ASN A 47 6.56 -7.67 8.90
N GLN A 48 5.60 -7.63 7.97
CA GLN A 48 4.54 -6.62 7.93
C GLN A 48 3.15 -7.22 8.07
N GLU A 49 3.02 -8.38 8.73
CA GLU A 49 1.74 -9.06 8.84
C GLU A 49 0.67 -8.17 9.49
N ARG A 50 1.03 -7.38 10.52
CA ARG A 50 0.08 -6.53 11.24
C ARG A 50 0.64 -5.21 11.76
N PRO A 51 -0.16 -4.13 11.79
CA PRO A 51 0.23 -2.87 12.41
C PRO A 51 0.43 -3.03 13.93
N ALA A 52 1.37 -2.28 14.49
CA ALA A 52 1.66 -2.25 15.91
C ALA A 52 1.83 -0.82 16.40
N LYS A 53 1.59 -0.58 17.70
CA LYS A 53 1.63 0.77 18.28
C LYS A 53 2.95 1.02 19.01
N VAL A 54 3.66 2.08 18.65
CA VAL A 54 4.83 2.54 19.41
C VAL A 54 4.35 3.11 20.74
N VAL A 55 4.83 2.56 21.85
CA VAL A 55 4.48 2.98 23.21
C VAL A 55 5.41 4.07 23.71
N LYS A 56 6.72 3.88 23.54
CA LYS A 56 7.74 4.85 23.96
C LYS A 56 9.03 4.70 23.16
N LEU A 57 9.75 5.80 23.00
CA LEU A 57 11.14 5.79 22.55
C LEU A 57 12.02 5.40 23.75
N THR A 58 12.81 4.33 23.65
CA THR A 58 13.71 3.89 24.73
C THR A 58 15.09 4.51 24.58
N ARG A 59 15.59 4.61 23.34
CA ARG A 59 16.89 5.17 22.96
C ARG A 59 16.76 5.90 21.62
N HIS A 60 17.81 6.60 21.18
CA HIS A 60 17.81 7.36 19.92
C HIS A 60 17.27 6.59 18.69
N HIS A 61 17.53 5.27 18.60
CA HIS A 61 17.08 4.43 17.48
C HIS A 61 16.35 3.15 17.90
N SER A 62 15.90 3.08 19.15
CA SER A 62 15.13 1.93 19.66
C SER A 62 13.86 2.40 20.33
N CYS A 63 12.77 1.66 20.13
CA CYS A 63 11.49 1.96 20.73
C CYS A 63 10.78 0.69 21.21
N LEU A 64 9.94 0.87 22.22
CA LEU A 64 9.05 -0.18 22.70
C LEU A 64 7.77 -0.17 21.88
N VAL A 65 7.45 -1.31 21.28
CA VAL A 65 6.28 -1.50 20.43
C VAL A 65 5.33 -2.47 21.09
N ARG A 66 4.05 -2.11 21.18
CA ARG A 66 2.96 -2.99 21.58
C ARG A 66 2.35 -3.61 20.34
N MET A 67 2.46 -4.93 20.26
CA MET A 67 1.86 -5.76 19.22
C MET A 67 0.38 -5.98 19.51
N GLU A 68 -0.38 -6.52 18.54
CA GLU A 68 -1.83 -6.73 18.68
C GLU A 68 -2.19 -7.78 19.74
N ASP A 69 -1.32 -8.76 19.96
CA ASP A 69 -1.45 -9.77 21.02
C ASP A 69 -1.31 -9.19 22.44
N GLY A 70 -1.05 -7.88 22.56
CA GLY A 70 -0.83 -7.19 23.82
C GLY A 70 0.61 -7.27 24.32
N ASN A 71 1.47 -8.10 23.70
CA ASN A 71 2.87 -8.18 24.07
C ASN A 71 3.63 -6.93 23.65
N THR A 72 4.68 -6.62 24.41
CA THR A 72 5.58 -5.50 24.10
C THR A 72 6.98 -6.01 23.76
N ARG A 73 7.57 -5.46 22.70
CA ARG A 73 8.92 -5.80 22.23
C ARG A 73 9.72 -4.52 22.02
N GLU A 74 10.99 -4.54 22.37
CA GLU A 74 11.91 -3.47 22.00
C GLU A 74 12.45 -3.74 20.59
N LEU A 75 12.26 -2.78 19.69
CA LEU A 75 12.66 -2.88 18.30
C LEU A 75 13.46 -1.66 17.87
N HIS A 76 14.44 -1.90 17.00
CA HIS A 76 15.17 -0.83 16.33
C HIS A 76 14.27 -0.16 15.28
N VAL A 77 14.39 1.16 15.10
CA VAL A 77 13.55 1.94 14.16
C VAL A 77 13.59 1.43 12.73
N ASN A 78 14.74 0.93 12.25
CA ASN A 78 14.88 0.32 10.91
C ASN A 78 14.07 -0.97 10.71
N LYS A 79 13.57 -1.58 11.78
CA LYS A 79 12.68 -2.74 11.72
C LYS A 79 11.21 -2.32 11.68
N LEU A 80 10.91 -1.02 11.78
CA LEU A 80 9.57 -0.48 11.69
C LEU A 80 9.36 0.22 10.35
N ARG A 81 8.12 0.16 9.88
CA ARG A 81 7.65 0.89 8.71
C ARG A 81 6.42 1.69 9.11
N PRO A 82 6.28 2.97 8.69
CA PRO A 82 5.07 3.73 8.93
C PRO A 82 3.85 2.97 8.39
N TYR A 83 2.83 2.84 9.22
CA TYR A 83 1.55 2.31 8.76
C TYR A 83 0.79 3.41 8.04
N ILE A 84 0.49 3.19 6.76
CA ILE A 84 -0.36 4.07 5.96
C ILE A 84 -1.76 3.47 5.99
N SER A 85 -2.67 4.10 6.73
CA SER A 85 -4.08 3.71 6.71
C SER A 85 -4.63 3.96 5.31
N ARG A 86 -5.18 2.91 4.68
CA ARG A 86 -5.98 3.05 3.47
C ARG A 86 -7.33 3.60 3.88
N VAL A 87 -7.45 4.93 3.83
CA VAL A 87 -8.75 5.59 3.90
C VAL A 87 -9.23 5.71 2.45
N ASP A 88 -10.32 5.03 2.12
CA ASP A 88 -11.07 5.38 0.91
C ASP A 88 -11.64 6.78 1.15
N HIS A 89 -10.97 7.79 0.61
CA HIS A 89 -11.42 9.16 0.70
C HIS A 89 -12.62 9.31 -0.24
N VAL A 90 -13.80 9.57 0.32
CA VAL A 90 -14.93 10.05 -0.47
C VAL A 90 -14.76 11.57 -0.57
N GLY A 91 -14.42 12.05 -1.76
CA GLY A 91 -14.41 13.48 -2.04
C GLY A 91 -15.85 13.98 -2.12
N ILE A 92 -16.27 14.80 -1.15
CA ILE A 92 -17.53 15.53 -1.24
C ILE A 92 -17.21 16.81 -2.00
N ILE A 93 -17.76 16.95 -3.20
CA ILE A 93 -17.73 18.19 -3.97
C ILE A 93 -19.01 18.93 -3.60
N PHE A 94 -18.88 20.15 -3.06
CA PHE A 94 -20.03 21.01 -2.87
C PHE A 94 -20.27 21.81 -4.16
N ASP A 95 -21.53 22.14 -4.46
CA ASP A 95 -21.87 22.99 -5.63
C ASP A 95 -21.14 24.35 -5.65
N GLN A 96 -20.58 24.76 -4.51
CA GLN A 96 -19.81 26.01 -4.35
C GLN A 96 -18.33 25.87 -4.75
N ASP A 97 -17.82 24.65 -4.91
CA ASP A 97 -16.41 24.39 -5.25
C ASP A 97 -16.17 24.53 -6.76
N THR A 98 -15.81 25.75 -7.19
CA THR A 98 -15.55 26.04 -8.61
C THR A 98 -14.23 25.47 -9.15
N ASP A 99 -13.36 24.93 -8.28
CA ASP A 99 -12.02 24.43 -8.64
C ASP A 99 -12.05 23.15 -9.50
N PHE A 100 -13.19 22.45 -9.51
CA PHE A 100 -13.38 21.18 -10.23
C PHE A 100 -14.17 21.32 -11.55
N GLY A 101 -14.51 22.54 -11.96
CA GLY A 101 -15.27 22.83 -13.18
C GLY A 101 -16.80 22.69 -13.01
N GLU A 102 -17.55 22.87 -14.09
CA GLU A 102 -19.02 22.78 -14.07
C GLU A 102 -19.47 21.32 -13.90
N GLN A 103 -20.31 21.05 -12.90
CA GLN A 103 -20.86 19.73 -12.66
C GLN A 103 -21.93 19.39 -13.71
N HIS A 104 -21.60 18.51 -14.65
CA HIS A 104 -22.56 17.97 -15.61
C HIS A 104 -23.29 16.76 -15.01
N TYR A 105 -24.59 16.88 -14.83
CA TYR A 105 -25.43 15.75 -14.44
C TYR A 105 -25.66 14.83 -15.65
N ALA A 106 -25.52 13.51 -15.43
CA ALA A 106 -25.97 12.54 -16.41
C ALA A 106 -27.47 12.75 -16.66
N PRO A 107 -27.95 12.71 -17.93
CA PRO A 107 -29.35 12.94 -18.23
C PRO A 107 -30.21 11.95 -17.44
N THR A 108 -31.02 12.48 -16.53
CA THR A 108 -32.02 11.70 -15.81
C THR A 108 -33.16 11.43 -16.78
N ASP A 109 -33.30 10.17 -17.21
CA ASP A 109 -34.57 9.71 -17.77
C ASP A 109 -35.63 9.94 -16.70
N LYS A 110 -36.55 10.88 -16.93
CA LYS A 110 -37.61 11.22 -15.97
C LYS A 110 -38.53 10.04 -15.63
N GLU A 111 -38.42 8.95 -16.38
CA GLU A 111 -39.11 7.68 -16.13
C GLU A 111 -38.36 6.74 -15.16
N ASN A 112 -37.08 7.00 -14.91
CA ASN A 112 -36.25 6.27 -13.95
C ASN A 112 -35.80 7.19 -12.81
N GLN A 113 -36.75 7.77 -12.07
CA GLN A 113 -36.41 8.10 -10.68
C GLN A 113 -36.13 6.75 -9.99
N PRO A 114 -34.90 6.49 -9.51
CA PRO A 114 -34.66 5.29 -8.74
C PRO A 114 -35.56 5.39 -7.52
N ASN A 115 -36.58 4.55 -7.48
CA ASN A 115 -37.40 4.42 -6.29
C ASN A 115 -36.49 3.78 -5.23
N ILE A 116 -35.87 4.64 -4.40
CA ILE A 116 -34.90 4.26 -3.37
C ILE A 116 -35.48 3.16 -2.46
N ASP A 117 -36.81 3.11 -2.32
CA ASP A 117 -37.51 2.08 -1.55
C ASP A 117 -37.35 0.65 -2.12
N ILE A 118 -37.18 0.51 -3.44
CA ILE A 118 -37.09 -0.78 -4.14
C ILE A 118 -35.67 -1.37 -4.04
N GLU A 119 -34.62 -0.54 -4.04
CA GLU A 119 -33.21 -1.01 -4.07
C GLU A 119 -32.73 -1.54 -2.71
N LEU A 120 -33.19 -0.98 -1.58
CA LEU A 120 -32.85 -1.46 -0.23
C LEU A 120 -33.38 -2.88 0.07
N ASN A 121 -34.47 -3.28 -0.59
CA ASN A 121 -35.05 -4.62 -0.42
C ASN A 121 -34.39 -5.67 -1.32
N GLN A 122 -33.61 -5.26 -2.32
CA GLN A 122 -32.86 -6.14 -3.24
C GLN A 122 -31.40 -6.33 -2.81
N MET A 123 -30.94 -5.63 -1.77
CA MET A 123 -29.60 -5.78 -1.21
C MET A 123 -29.43 -7.19 -0.61
N PRO A 124 -28.31 -7.90 -0.88
CA PRO A 124 -28.02 -9.19 -0.25
C PRO A 124 -28.09 -9.09 1.29
N ASP A 125 -28.31 -10.21 1.97
CA ASP A 125 -28.68 -10.32 3.40
C ASP A 125 -27.55 -9.96 4.40
N VAL A 126 -26.76 -8.94 4.06
CA VAL A 126 -25.60 -8.45 4.79
C VAL A 126 -26.02 -7.55 5.97
N LEU A 127 -27.20 -6.95 5.89
CA LEU A 127 -27.73 -6.01 6.90
C LEU A 127 -28.98 -6.58 7.56
N ASN A 128 -28.98 -6.59 8.90
CA ASN A 128 -30.17 -6.97 9.67
C ASN A 128 -31.29 -5.93 9.54
N ALA A 129 -32.51 -6.30 9.92
CA ALA A 129 -33.70 -5.45 9.77
C ALA A 129 -33.55 -4.08 10.47
N GLN A 130 -32.84 -4.03 11.60
CA GLN A 130 -32.59 -2.80 12.36
C GLN A 130 -31.62 -1.88 11.62
N GLN A 131 -30.55 -2.42 11.04
CA GLN A 131 -29.58 -1.68 10.24
C GLN A 131 -30.21 -1.11 8.97
N LYS A 132 -31.09 -1.87 8.32
CA LYS A 132 -31.85 -1.40 7.15
C LYS A 132 -32.76 -0.22 7.52
N TYR A 133 -33.39 -0.26 8.68
CA TYR A 133 -34.23 0.85 9.18
C TYR A 133 -33.41 2.10 9.51
N GLN A 134 -32.27 1.94 10.20
CA GLN A 134 -31.37 3.05 10.50
C GLN A 134 -30.83 3.71 9.23
N LEU A 135 -30.44 2.90 8.24
CA LEU A 135 -29.96 3.38 6.95
C LEU A 135 -31.05 4.16 6.21
N ARG A 136 -32.30 3.68 6.22
CA ARG A 136 -33.45 4.41 5.66
C ARG A 136 -33.64 5.78 6.30
N ASN A 137 -33.55 5.88 7.63
CA ASN A 137 -33.71 7.16 8.33
C ASN A 137 -32.57 8.16 8.08
N LEU A 138 -31.40 7.69 7.64
CA LEU A 138 -30.23 8.53 7.31
C LEU A 138 -30.26 9.07 5.88
N LEU A 139 -31.04 8.44 5.00
CA LEU A 139 -31.13 8.77 3.57
C LEU A 139 -32.39 9.59 3.19
N GLN A 140 -33.28 9.85 4.15
CA GLN A 140 -34.38 10.81 4.02
C GLN A 140 -33.91 12.23 4.35
#